data_AF-A0A925GAA8-F1
#
_entry.id   AF-A0A925GAA8-F1
#
_cell.length_a   1.000
_cell.length_b   1.000
_cell.length_c   1.000
_cell.angle_alpha   90.00
_cell.angle_beta   90.00
_cell.angle_gamma   90.00
#
_symmetry.space_group_name_H-M   'P 1'
#
loop_
_entity.id
_entity.type
_entity.pdbx_description
1 polymer ?
#
loop_
_entity_poly.entity_id
_entity_poly.type
_entity_poly.pdbx_seq_one_letter_code
_entity_poly.pdbx_strand_id
1 'polypeptide(L)' 'MKKVEDKKPKPRAEEIVLEVTQEDYEAGLKRGWTDDDMLKPERYKMKRGGFLARHPELKIKDKKRA' A
#
# COMPACT_ATOMS: atom_id res chain seq x y z
N MET A 1 16.71 -0.09 -27.46
CA MET A 1 15.77 0.57 -26.52
C MET A 1 16.22 0.22 -25.10
N LYS A 2 16.75 1.18 -24.33
CA LYS A 2 17.23 0.92 -22.96
C LYS A 2 16.02 0.67 -22.07
N LYS A 3 15.90 -0.54 -21.53
CA LYS A 3 14.95 -0.83 -20.44
C LYS A 3 15.38 0.02 -19.25
N VAL A 4 14.63 1.08 -18.96
CA VAL A 4 14.79 1.83 -17.72
C VAL A 4 14.18 0.94 -16.65
N GLU A 5 15.04 0.14 -16.04
CA GLU A 5 14.69 -0.60 -14.83
C GLU A 5 14.35 0.45 -13.77
N ASP A 6 13.06 0.59 -13.49
CA ASP A 6 12.51 1.53 -12.50
C ASP A 6 13.09 1.13 -11.14
N LYS A 7 14.26 1.69 -10.81
CA LYS A 7 14.91 1.60 -9.50
C LYS A 7 14.01 2.32 -8.50
N LYS A 8 12.87 1.72 -8.15
CA LYS A 8 12.04 2.17 -7.03
C LYS A 8 12.93 2.06 -5.78
N PRO A 9 13.25 3.17 -5.11
CA PRO A 9 14.00 3.10 -3.85
C PRO A 9 13.21 2.21 -2.89
N LYS A 10 13.90 1.26 -2.23
CA LYS A 10 13.26 0.46 -1.17
C LYS A 10 12.62 1.45 -0.19
N PRO A 11 11.30 1.38 0.03
CA PRO A 11 10.65 2.24 1.00
C PRO A 11 11.36 2.03 2.34
N ARG A 12 11.59 3.11 3.10
CA ARG A 12 11.96 2.97 4.52
C ARG A 12 10.89 2.10 5.15
N ALA A 13 11.21 1.30 6.17
CA ALA A 13 10.23 0.38 6.80
C ALA A 13 8.93 1.07 7.28
N GLU A 14 8.96 2.39 7.38
CA GLU A 14 7.88 3.29 7.78
C GLU A 14 7.09 3.88 6.59
N GLU A 15 7.54 3.76 5.35
CA GLU A 15 6.85 4.29 4.17
C GLU A 15 6.16 3.15 3.40
N ILE A 16 4.86 3.29 3.20
CA ILE A 16 4.02 2.36 2.43
C ILE A 16 3.57 3.09 1.17
N VAL A 17 3.80 2.48 0.01
CA VAL A 17 3.27 2.98 -1.26
C VAL A 17 2.10 2.09 -1.65
N LEU A 18 0.90 2.67 -1.70
CA LEU A 18 -0.29 2.03 -2.26
C LEU A 18 -0.48 2.56 -3.67
N GLU A 19 -0.41 1.68 -4.65
CA GLU A 19 -0.61 1.99 -6.06
C GLU A 19 -1.98 1.46 -6.45
N VAL A 20 -2.90 2.37 -6.79
CA VAL A 20 -4.24 2.04 -7.26
C VAL A 20 -4.23 2.16 -8.77
N THR A 21 -4.45 1.06 -9.47
CA THR A 21 -4.51 1.07 -10.95
C THR A 21 -5.91 1.48 -11.43
N GLN A 22 -5.99 1.91 -12.69
CA GLN A 22 -7.28 2.16 -13.33
C GLN A 22 -8.17 0.91 -13.33
N GLU A 23 -7.57 -0.26 -13.56
CA GLU A 23 -8.27 -1.55 -13.59
C GLU A 23 -8.90 -1.88 -12.22
N ASP A 24 -8.18 -1.61 -11.12
CA ASP A 24 -8.69 -1.81 -9.76
C ASP A 24 -9.89 -0.90 -9.45
N TYR A 25 -9.80 0.37 -9.88
CA TYR A 25 -10.89 1.34 -9.70
C TYR A 25 -12.14 0.93 -10.51
N GLU A 26 -11.97 0.52 -11.77
CA GLU A 26 -13.08 0.01 -12.59
C GLU A 26 -13.68 -1.29 -12.06
N ALA A 27 -12.85 -2.17 -11.48
CA ALA A 27 -13.33 -3.38 -10.81
C ALA A 27 -14.19 -3.05 -9.58
N GLY A 28 -13.84 -2.00 -8.85
CA GLY A 28 -14.64 -1.49 -7.74
C GLY A 28 -15.99 -0.91 -8.20
N LEU A 29 -15.99 -0.11 -9.28
CA LEU A 29 -17.23 0.37 -9.89
C LEU A 29 -18.15 -0.77 -10.33
N LYS A 30 -17.59 -1.83 -10.94
CA LYS A 30 -18.36 -3.03 -11.33
C LYS A 30 -18.94 -3.78 -10.13
N ARG A 31 -18.32 -3.67 -8.95
CA ARG A 31 -18.83 -4.22 -7.68
C ARG A 31 -19.89 -3.32 -7.02
N GLY A 32 -20.18 -2.15 -7.59
CA GLY A 32 -21.12 -1.18 -7.05
C GLY A 32 -20.53 -0.27 -5.98
N TRP A 33 -19.20 -0.17 -5.88
CA TRP A 33 -18.55 0.82 -5.02
C TRP A 33 -18.68 2.21 -5.64
N THR A 34 -18.86 3.22 -4.79
CA THR A 34 -18.94 4.62 -5.21
C THR A 34 -17.56 5.30 -5.15
N ASP A 35 -17.44 6.51 -5.71
CA ASP A 35 -16.17 7.27 -5.64
C ASP A 35 -15.77 7.56 -4.20
N ASP A 36 -16.73 7.69 -3.27
CA ASP A 36 -16.45 7.90 -1.85
C ASP A 36 -15.92 6.64 -1.13
N ASP A 37 -16.21 5.45 -1.66
CA ASP A 37 -15.73 4.17 -1.11
C ASP A 37 -14.32 3.81 -1.58
N MET A 38 -13.80 4.54 -2.57
CA MET A 38 -12.59 4.16 -3.30
C MET A 38 -11.54 5.27 -3.33
N LEU A 39 -10.30 4.84 -3.43
CA LEU A 39 -9.21 5.74 -3.81
C LEU A 39 -9.18 5.88 -5.32
N LYS A 40 -8.87 7.07 -5.80
CA LYS A 40 -8.67 7.34 -7.23
C LYS A 40 -7.44 6.57 -7.74
N PRO A 41 -7.39 6.29 -9.04
CA PRO A 41 -6.26 5.58 -9.64
C PRO A 41 -5.00 6.47 -9.62
N GLU A 42 -4.24 6.39 -8.54
CA GLU A 42 -3.02 7.14 -8.29
C GLU A 42 -2.07 6.37 -7.35
N ARG A 43 -0.85 6.91 -7.19
CA ARG A 43 0.13 6.46 -6.21
C ARG A 43 0.03 7.23 -4.91
N TYR A 44 -0.46 6.55 -3.87
CA TYR A 44 -0.53 7.09 -2.52
C TYR A 44 0.71 6.71 -1.73
N LYS A 45 1.41 7.73 -1.22
CA LYS A 45 2.50 7.55 -0.27
C LYS A 45 1.98 7.78 1.14
N MET A 46 2.04 6.73 1.95
CA MET A 46 1.57 6.75 3.34
C MET A 46 2.72 6.43 4.27
N LYS A 47 2.69 7.00 5.47
CA LYS A 47 3.60 6.61 6.55
C LYS A 47 2.86 5.65 7.46
N ARG A 48 3.45 4.48 7.71
CA ARG A 48 2.97 3.51 8.67
C ARG A 48 2.92 4.21 10.03
N GLY A 49 1.73 4.34 10.59
CA GLY A 49 1.54 5.03 11.86
C GLY A 49 2.46 4.42 12.91
N GLY A 50 3.18 5.27 13.66
CA GLY A 50 4.13 4.86 14.68
C GLY A 50 3.50 4.14 15.88
N PHE A 51 2.29 3.59 15.76
CA PHE A 51 1.63 2.79 16.79
C PHE A 51 2.51 1.63 17.25
N LEU A 52 3.05 0.84 16.31
CA LEU A 52 3.98 -0.26 16.63
C LEU A 52 5.37 0.24 17.07
N ALA A 53 5.72 1.49 16.76
CA ALA A 53 6.95 2.11 17.27
C ALA A 53 6.78 2.57 18.72
N ARG A 54 5.58 3.04 19.09
CA ARG A 54 5.19 3.43 20.45
C ARG A 54 4.90 2.23 21.36
N HIS A 55 4.41 1.13 20.78
CA HIS A 55 4.08 -0.11 21.47
C HIS A 55 4.90 -1.29 20.92
N PRO A 56 6.22 -1.32 21.17
CA PRO A 56 7.09 -2.40 20.71
C PRO A 56 6.71 -3.77 21.29
N GLU A 57 5.99 -3.83 22.42
CA GLU A 57 5.48 -5.03 23.06
C GLU A 57 4.45 -5.78 22.20
N LEU A 58 3.75 -5.08 21.30
CA LEU A 58 2.74 -5.65 20.41
C LEU A 58 3.34 -6.18 19.09
N LYS A 59 4.66 -6.07 18.91
CA LYS A 59 5.36 -6.52 17.71
C LYS A 59 5.42 -8.05 17.73
N ILE A 60 4.38 -8.69 17.18
CA ILE A 60 4.30 -10.15 17.04
C ILE A 60 5.50 -10.58 16.18
N LYS A 61 6.51 -11.17 16.82
CA LYS A 61 7.59 -11.89 16.13
C LYS A 61 6.94 -13.08 15.44
N ASP A 62 7.08 -13.12 14.12
CA ASP A 62 6.60 -14.12 13.17
C ASP A 62 6.08 -15.41 13.81
N LYS A 63 4.78 -15.46 14.14
CA LYS A 63 4.10 -16.76 14.24
C LYS A 63 4.03 -17.27 12.81
N LYS A 64 4.92 -18.21 12.46
CA LYS A 64 4.82 -19.04 11.26
C LYS A 64 3.34 -19.43 11.11
N ARG A 65 2.67 -18.93 10.08
CA ARG A 65 1.35 -19.42 9.70
C ARG A 65 1.55 -20.92 9.43
N ALA A 66 0.84 -21.74 10.21
CA ALA A 66 0.76 -23.18 10.02
C ALA A 66 0.07 -23.50 8.70
#